data_AF-A0A3T0W3P9-F1
#
_entry.id   AF-A0A3T0W3P9-F1
#
_cell.length_a   1.000
_cell.length_b   1.000
_cell.length_c   1.000
_cell.angle_alpha   90.00
_cell.angle_beta   90.00
_cell.angle_gamma   90.00
#
_symmetry.space_group_name_H-M   'P 1'
#
loop_
_entity.id
_entity.type
_entity.pdbx_description
1 polymer ?
#
loop_
_entity_poly.entity_id
_entity_poly.type
_entity_poly.pdbx_seq_one_letter_code
_entity_poly.pdbx_strand_id
1 'polypeptide(L)' 'MAKLTLFYTDGCHLCEQAYELVLRCVTSDAVIHKDIVDDPQLMAEYQTSIPVLKLTDSARALFWPFTEQDIKELLK' A
#
# COMPACT_ATOMS: atom_id res chain seq x y z
N MET A 1 9.22 -14.77 1.91
CA MET A 1 7.85 -14.39 1.53
C MET A 1 7.84 -12.88 1.45
N ALA A 2 7.62 -12.33 0.26
CA ALA A 2 7.59 -10.88 0.06
C ALA A 2 6.38 -10.31 0.80
N LYS A 3 6.61 -9.35 1.71
CA LYS A 3 5.54 -8.63 2.41
C LYS A 3 5.32 -7.27 1.76
N LEU A 4 4.07 -6.88 1.64
CA LEU A 4 3.65 -5.56 1.17
C LEU A 4 3.17 -4.75 2.36
N THR A 5 3.51 -3.47 2.41
CA THR A 5 2.97 -2.52 3.37
C THR A 5 2.03 -1.58 2.62
N LEU A 6 0.75 -1.58 3.00
CA LEU A 6 -0.25 -0.62 2.53
C LEU A 6 -0.36 0.50 3.55
N PHE A 7 0.10 1.68 3.16
CA PHE A 7 -0.09 2.91 3.92
C PHE A 7 -1.46 3.49 3.60
N TYR A 8 -2.26 3.70 4.64
CA TYR A 8 -3.66 4.11 4.52
C TYR A 8 -4.06 5.00 5.70
N THR A 9 -5.30 5.48 5.67
CA THR A 9 -5.99 6.04 6.85
C THR A 9 -7.44 5.61 6.82
N ASP A 10 -8.09 5.60 7.99
CA ASP A 10 -9.50 5.28 8.13
C ASP A 10 -10.41 6.24 7.34
N GLY A 11 -11.56 5.76 6.88
CA GLY A 11 -12.51 6.55 6.10
C GLY A 11 -12.08 6.86 4.66
N CYS A 12 -10.98 6.28 4.16
CA CYS A 12 -10.53 6.48 2.79
C CYS A 12 -11.05 5.40 1.83
N HIS A 13 -12.08 5.72 1.05
CA HIS A 13 -12.64 4.80 0.04
C HIS A 13 -11.61 4.36 -1.02
N LEU A 14 -10.62 5.20 -1.32
CA LEU A 14 -9.53 4.83 -2.24
C LEU A 14 -8.66 3.71 -1.66
N CYS A 15 -8.45 3.70 -0.35
CA CYS A 15 -7.65 2.67 0.32
C CYS A 15 -8.34 1.30 0.26
N GLU A 16 -9.67 1.26 0.33
CA GLU A 16 -10.45 0.03 0.13
C GLU A 16 -10.22 -0.53 -1.29
N GLN A 17 -10.35 0.31 -2.32
CA GLN A 17 -10.13 -0.10 -3.71
C GLN A 17 -8.70 -0.58 -3.95
N ALA A 18 -7.71 0.12 -3.38
CA ALA A 18 -6.31 -0.28 -3.45
C ALA A 18 -6.08 -1.64 -2.77
N TYR A 19 -6.66 -1.86 -1.59
CA TYR A 19 -6.54 -3.12 -0.88
C TYR A 19 -7.18 -4.28 -1.65
N GLU A 20 -8.35 -4.08 -2.24
CA GLU A 20 -8.99 -5.09 -3.10
C GLU A 20 -8.10 -5.49 -4.29
N LEU A 21 -7.42 -4.54 -4.93
CA LEU A 21 -6.47 -4.83 -6.02
C LEU A 21 -5.25 -5.62 -5.52
N VAL A 22 -4.75 -5.29 -4.33
CA VAL A 22 -3.63 -6.02 -3.70
C VAL A 22 -4.02 -7.46 -3.40
N LEU A 23 -5.22 -7.69 -2.86
CA LEU A 23 -5.74 -9.03 -2.55
C LEU A 23 -5.94 -9.93 -3.78
N ARG A 24 -6.02 -9.36 -4.99
CA ARG A 24 -6.02 -10.14 -6.24
C ARG A 24 -4.64 -10.68 -6.61
N CYS A 25 -3.57 -10.08 -6.08
CA CYS A 25 -2.19 -10.43 -6.40
C CYS A 25 -1.51 -11.23 -5.28
N VAL A 26 -1.87 -10.98 -4.02
CA VAL A 26 -1.30 -11.65 -2.84
C VAL A 26 -2.39 -12.00 -1.84
N THR A 27 -2.08 -12.90 -0.91
CA THR A 27 -2.94 -13.22 0.22
C THR A 27 -2.90 -12.10 1.27
N SER A 28 -3.96 -11.96 2.06
CA SER A 28 -4.06 -10.93 3.10
C SER A 28 -2.97 -11.03 4.17
N ASP A 29 -2.44 -12.22 4.45
CA ASP A 29 -1.34 -12.43 5.40
C ASP A 29 -0.01 -11.83 4.93
N ALA A 30 0.13 -11.61 3.61
CA ALA A 30 1.30 -10.97 3.02
C ALA A 30 1.19 -9.43 3.02
N VAL A 31 0.07 -8.86 3.48
CA VAL A 31 -0.16 -7.41 3.49
C VAL A 31 -0.20 -6.87 4.92
N ILE A 32 0.69 -5.93 5.20
CA ILE A 32 0.76 -5.18 6.44
C ILE A 32 0.04 -3.85 6.22
N HIS A 33 -0.99 -3.58 7.01
CA HIS A 33 -1.66 -2.29 7.03
C HIS A 33 -0.91 -1.37 8.00
N LYS A 34 -0.58 -0.16 7.55
CA LYS A 34 0.00 0.87 8.42
C LYS A 34 -0.79 2.16 8.28
N ASP A 35 -1.50 2.53 9.34
CA ASP A 35 -2.15 3.83 9.41
C ASP A 35 -1.07 4.91 9.49
N ILE A 36 -1.18 5.90 8.62
CA ILE A 36 -0.23 7.03 8.61
C ILE A 36 -0.54 8.03 9.73
N VAL A 37 -1.76 8.07 10.27
CA VAL A 37 -2.20 9.06 11.28
C VAL A 37 -1.45 8.92 12.59
N ASP A 38 -1.11 7.69 12.98
CA ASP A 38 -0.35 7.42 14.20
C ASP A 38 1.14 7.79 14.10
N ASP A 39 1.63 8.12 12.90
CA ASP A 39 3.04 8.36 12.62
C ASP A 39 3.22 9.71 11.90
N PRO A 40 3.62 10.78 12.62
CA PRO A 40 3.71 12.12 12.05
C PRO A 40 4.70 12.21 10.87
N GLN A 41 5.68 11.30 10.79
CA GLN A 41 6.58 11.24 9.64
C GLN A 41 5.86 10.71 8.41
N LEU A 42 5.05 9.65 8.57
CA LEU A 42 4.23 9.11 7.47
C LEU A 42 3.11 10.05 7.07
N MET A 43 2.49 10.78 8.01
CA MET A 43 1.55 11.85 7.67
C MET A 43 2.23 12.89 6.78
N ALA A 44 3.39 13.40 7.19
CA ALA A 44 4.11 14.41 6.41
C ALA A 44 4.48 13.92 5.00
N GLU A 45 4.83 12.64 4.87
CA GLU A 45 5.27 12.04 3.61
C GLU A 45 4.12 11.63 2.68
N TYR A 46 3.04 11.03 3.22
CA TYR A 46 2.04 10.32 2.43
C TYR A 46 0.60 10.86 2.55
N GLN A 47 0.31 11.86 3.40
CA GLN A 47 -1.06 12.38 3.57
C GLN A 47 -1.80 12.73 2.26
N THR A 48 -1.08 13.18 1.23
CA THR A 48 -1.66 13.57 -0.08
C THR A 48 -1.60 12.47 -1.14
N SER A 49 -0.97 11.34 -0.82
CA SER A 49 -0.64 10.30 -1.80
C SER A 49 -1.11 8.90 -1.37
N ILE A 50 -1.68 8.77 -0.18
CA ILE A 50 -2.38 7.54 0.21
C ILE A 50 -3.55 7.25 -0.74
N PRO A 51 -3.79 5.97 -1.09
CA PRO A 51 -3.06 4.78 -0.64
C PRO A 51 -1.69 4.60 -1.30
N VAL A 52 -0.69 4.20 -0.51
CA VAL A 52 0.66 3.87 -0.99
C VAL A 52 0.99 2.41 -0.69
N LEU A 53 1.41 1.66 -1.69
CA LEU A 53 1.82 0.26 -1.55
C LEU A 53 3.33 0.14 -1.65
N LYS A 54 4.00 -0.37 -0.62
CA LYS A 54 5.46 -0.51 -0.58
C LYS A 54 5.86 -1.95 -0.36
N LEU A 55 6.95 -2.39 -1.01
CA LEU A 55 7.54 -3.69 -0.73
C LEU A 55 8.38 -3.60 0.54
N THR A 56 8.11 -4.43 1.55
CA THR A 56 8.77 -4.35 2.87
C THR A 56 10.30 -4.47 2.79
N ASP A 57 10.80 -5.26 1.85
CA ASP A 57 12.24 -5.52 1.65
C ASP A 57 12.87 -4.61 0.57
N SER A 58 12.19 -3.55 0.10
CA SER A 58 12.71 -2.69 -0.96
C SER A 58 12.32 -1.22 -0.82
N ALA A 59 13.06 -0.36 -1.51
CA ALA A 59 12.70 1.06 -1.67
C ALA A 59 11.55 1.26 -2.68
N ARG A 60 11.11 0.21 -3.37
CA ARG A 60 10.04 0.28 -4.38
C ARG A 60 8.68 0.50 -3.71
N ALA A 61 7.99 1.54 -4.17
CA ALA A 61 6.62 1.86 -3.78
C ALA A 61 5.79 2.23 -5.00
N LEU A 62 4.50 1.95 -4.92
CA LEU A 62 3.48 2.37 -5.86
C LEU A 62 2.58 3.37 -5.16
N PHE A 63 2.37 4.50 -5.81
CA PHE A 63 1.46 5.54 -5.36
C PHE A 63 0.17 5.42 -6.16
N TRP A 64 -0.97 5.61 -5.50
CA TRP A 64 -2.24 5.59 -6.18
C TRP A 64 -2.34 6.68 -7.25
N PRO A 65 -2.97 6.40 -8.41
CA PRO A 65 -3.59 5.14 -8.82
C PRO A 65 -2.59 4.12 -9.40
N PHE A 66 -2.79 2.84 -9.06
CA PHE A 66 -2.03 1.72 -9.61
C PHE A 66 -2.95 0.57 -10.01
N THR A 67 -2.45 -0.32 -10.87
CA THR A 67 -3.17 -1.48 -11.41
C THR A 67 -2.62 -2.80 -10.87
N GLU A 68 -3.35 -3.90 -11.09
CA GLU A 68 -2.86 -5.24 -10.77
C GLU A 68 -1.52 -5.56 -11.46
N GLN A 69 -1.27 -4.99 -12.63
CA GLN A 69 -0.01 -5.18 -13.35
C GLN A 69 1.15 -4.50 -12.64
N ASP A 70 0.96 -3.26 -12.17
CA ASP A 70 1.97 -2.54 -11.39
C ASP A 70 2.35 -3.32 -10.13
N ILE A 71 1.36 -3.89 -9.43
CA ILE A 71 1.56 -4.72 -8.23
C ILE A 71 2.36 -5.98 -8.56
N LYS A 72 2.01 -6.65 -9.67
CA LYS A 72 2.77 -7.83 -10.13
C LYS A 72 4.20 -7.47 -10.50
N GLU A 73 4.43 -6.30 -11.09
CA GLU A 73 5.79 -5.82 -11.37
C GLU A 73 6.55 -5.47 -10.10
N LEU A 74 5.88 -4.91 -9.09
CA LEU A 74 6.46 -4.65 -7.77
C LEU A 74 6.95 -5.93 -7.09
N LEU A 75 6.24 -7.04 -7.28
CA LEU A 75 6.56 -8.36 -6.70
C LEU A 75 7.61 -9.17 -7.48
N LYS A 76 7.98 -8.74 -8.70
CA LYS A 76 9.12 -9.30 -9.45
C LYS A 76 10.43 -8.77 -8.90
#